data_AF-A0AAP7L061-F1
#
_entry.id   AF-A0AAP7L061-F1
#
_cell.length_a   1.000
_cell.length_b   1.000
_cell.length_c   1.000
_cell.angle_alpha   90.00
_cell.angle_beta   90.00
_cell.angle_gamma   90.00
#
_symmetry.space_group_name_H-M   'P 1'
#
loop_
_entity.id
_entity.type
_entity.pdbx_description
1 polymer ?
#
loop_
_entity_poly.entity_id
_entity_poly.type
_entity_poly.pdbx_seq_one_letter_code
_entity_poly.pdbx_strand_id
1 'polypeptide(L)'
;MRALRLLLPGALLLFTACGGDARLPFSSDALQGCFATSPRRTADFRIEREGSQYFVSFNRDGQWQRDPNGLHKATSSEISRYFRDDAAQIDSALIRMAGGFGLFHFNRGATLKGKASDSDYMALMLIGAGPVYAVKCD
;
A
#
# COMPACT_ATOMS: atom_id res chain seq x y z
N MET A 1 27.15 -46.67 -50.25
CA MET A 1 26.61 -45.40 -49.74
C MET A 1 25.20 -45.67 -49.23
N ARG A 2 25.01 -45.73 -47.91
CA ARG A 2 23.73 -46.05 -47.25
C ARG A 2 23.53 -45.04 -46.12
N ALA A 3 22.39 -44.36 -46.18
CA ALA A 3 21.59 -43.76 -45.12
C ALA A 3 22.29 -42.89 -44.04
N LEU A 4 21.80 -41.65 -43.82
CA LEU A 4 21.02 -41.35 -42.61
C LEU A 4 20.40 -39.93 -42.62
N ARG A 5 19.05 -39.93 -42.67
CA ARG A 5 18.09 -39.19 -41.82
C ARG A 5 18.22 -37.66 -41.68
N LEU A 6 17.30 -37.02 -42.40
CA LEU A 6 16.61 -35.76 -42.05
C LEU A 6 16.21 -35.71 -40.57
N LEU A 7 16.54 -34.62 -39.89
CA LEU A 7 15.97 -34.23 -38.60
C LEU A 7 15.32 -32.84 -38.74
N LEU A 8 14.03 -32.86 -39.04
CA LEU A 8 13.10 -31.78 -38.73
C LEU A 8 12.33 -32.22 -37.48
N PRO A 9 12.49 -31.57 -36.31
CA PRO A 9 11.48 -31.60 -35.28
C PRO A 9 10.55 -30.41 -35.48
N GLY A 10 9.32 -30.73 -35.85
CA GLY A 10 8.22 -29.80 -35.93
C GLY A 10 7.80 -29.27 -34.57
N ALA A 11 6.98 -28.23 -34.66
CA ALA A 11 6.37 -27.47 -33.59
C ALA A 11 5.77 -28.32 -32.46
N LEU A 12 6.04 -27.90 -31.23
CA LEU A 12 5.13 -28.05 -30.09
C LEU A 12 5.00 -26.69 -29.42
N LEU A 13 3.94 -26.00 -29.83
CA LEU A 13 3.29 -24.95 -29.08
C LEU A 13 2.83 -25.54 -27.75
N LEU A 14 3.47 -25.15 -26.65
CA LEU A 14 2.79 -25.08 -25.37
C LEU A 14 3.06 -23.70 -24.81
N PHE A 15 2.05 -22.85 -24.99
CA PHE A 15 1.84 -21.65 -24.22
C PHE A 15 1.87 -22.01 -22.73
N THR A 16 3.04 -21.90 -22.10
CA THR A 16 3.06 -21.54 -20.69
C THR A 16 2.66 -20.08 -20.64
N ALA A 17 1.36 -19.85 -20.73
CA ALA A 17 0.75 -18.71 -20.08
C ALA A 17 1.12 -18.86 -18.60
N CYS A 18 2.28 -18.32 -18.23
CA CYS A 18 2.51 -17.90 -16.86
C CYS A 18 1.34 -16.96 -16.60
N GLY A 19 0.33 -17.50 -15.92
CA GLY A 19 -0.75 -16.72 -15.36
C GLY A 19 -0.05 -15.60 -14.62
N GLY A 20 -0.09 -14.42 -15.24
CA GLY A 20 0.25 -13.19 -14.57
C GLY A 20 -0.77 -13.08 -13.46
N ASP A 21 -0.44 -13.65 -12.30
CA ASP A 21 -0.75 -12.96 -11.08
C ASP A 21 -0.13 -11.59 -11.26
N ALA A 22 -0.94 -10.66 -11.77
CA ALA A 22 -0.83 -9.26 -11.43
C ALA A 22 -1.08 -9.18 -9.92
N ARG A 23 -0.20 -9.81 -9.12
CA ARG A 23 0.09 -9.38 -7.77
C ARG A 23 0.52 -7.96 -7.99
N LEU A 24 -0.41 -7.07 -7.67
CA LEU A 24 -0.10 -5.68 -7.50
C LEU A 24 1.22 -5.61 -6.69
N PRO A 25 2.14 -4.69 -6.99
CA PRO A 25 3.47 -4.63 -6.35
C PRO A 25 3.41 -4.31 -4.84
N PHE A 26 2.25 -4.46 -4.22
CA PHE A 26 1.91 -4.11 -2.86
C PHE A 26 2.20 -5.28 -1.91
N SER A 27 2.64 -4.93 -0.70
CA SER A 27 2.87 -5.87 0.38
C SER A 27 1.62 -6.71 0.67
N SER A 28 1.79 -7.91 1.22
CA SER A 28 0.67 -8.67 1.79
C SER A 28 0.07 -7.98 3.03
N ASP A 29 0.83 -7.07 3.64
CA ASP A 29 0.37 -6.20 4.71
C ASP A 29 -0.15 -4.89 4.12
N ALA A 30 -1.45 -4.65 4.26
CA ALA A 30 -2.12 -3.46 3.72
C ALA A 30 -1.56 -2.14 4.29
N LEU A 31 -0.89 -2.16 5.44
CA LEU A 31 -0.31 -0.96 6.06
C LEU A 31 1.12 -0.68 5.60
N GLN A 32 1.76 -1.60 4.87
CA GLN A 32 3.12 -1.45 4.36
C GLN A 32 3.11 -1.14 2.86
N GLY A 33 3.89 -0.15 2.44
CA GLY A 33 3.99 0.24 1.03
C GLY A 33 4.21 1.73 0.85
N CYS A 34 4.02 2.20 -0.38
CA CYS A 34 4.20 3.58 -0.77
C CYS A 34 2.85 4.24 -1.05
N PHE A 35 2.70 5.49 -0.62
CA PHE A 35 1.43 6.19 -0.64
C PHE A 35 1.61 7.61 -1.19
N ALA A 36 0.65 8.04 -2.01
CA ALA A 36 0.61 9.37 -2.59
C ALA A 36 -0.74 10.06 -2.31
N THR A 37 -0.73 11.38 -2.23
CA THR A 37 -1.92 12.23 -2.09
C THR A 37 -2.71 12.36 -3.40
N SER A 38 -2.21 11.78 -4.49
CA SER A 38 -2.86 11.73 -5.80
C SER A 38 -2.48 10.43 -6.53
N PRO A 39 -3.38 9.79 -7.28
CA PRO A 39 -3.11 8.51 -7.95
C PRO A 39 -2.08 8.61 -9.08
N ARG A 40 -1.73 9.81 -9.54
CA ARG A 40 -0.80 10.04 -10.67
C ARG A 40 0.57 10.56 -10.23
N ARG A 41 0.82 10.67 -8.93
CA ARG A 41 2.10 11.14 -8.38
C ARG A 41 2.94 9.96 -7.92
N THR A 42 4.25 10.15 -7.90
CA THR A 42 5.17 9.35 -7.09
C THR A 42 4.80 9.44 -5.60
N ALA A 43 5.33 8.51 -4.81
CA ALA A 43 5.00 8.41 -3.40
C ALA A 43 5.42 9.65 -2.59
N ASP A 44 4.50 10.20 -1.82
CA ASP A 44 4.74 11.29 -0.87
C ASP A 44 5.30 10.74 0.46
N PHE A 45 4.89 9.53 0.83
CA PHE A 45 5.43 8.80 1.98
C PHE A 45 5.45 7.29 1.73
N ARG A 46 6.25 6.57 2.51
CA ARG A 46 6.26 5.12 2.54
C ARG A 46 6.25 4.60 3.96
N ILE A 47 5.58 3.47 4.16
CA ILE A 47 5.59 2.73 5.40
C ILE A 47 6.48 1.51 5.22
N GLU A 48 7.46 1.39 6.11
CA GLU A 48 8.37 0.26 6.20
C GLU A 48 8.16 -0.45 7.53
N ARG A 49 8.48 -1.75 7.57
CA ARG A 49 8.40 -2.55 8.78
C ARG A 49 9.76 -3.18 9.07
N GLU A 50 10.24 -2.97 10.29
CA GLU A 50 11.47 -3.56 10.80
C GLU A 50 11.14 -4.41 12.03
N GLY A 51 11.26 -5.73 11.89
CA GLY A 51 10.75 -6.66 12.89
C GLY A 51 9.24 -6.48 13.09
N SER A 52 8.82 -6.15 14.31
CA SER A 52 7.42 -5.88 14.64
C SER A 52 7.00 -4.41 14.47
N GLN A 53 7.96 -3.50 14.28
CA GLN A 53 7.76 -2.06 14.34
C GLN A 53 7.58 -1.44 12.94
N TYR A 54 6.59 -0.56 12.79
CA TYR A 54 6.39 0.23 11.57
C TYR A 54 7.05 1.60 11.68
N PHE A 55 7.53 2.11 10.56
CA PHE A 55 8.10 3.45 10.43
C PHE A 55 7.53 4.13 9.18
N VAL A 56 7.36 5.45 9.24
CA VAL A 56 7.06 6.27 8.07
C VAL A 56 8.31 7.00 7.61
N SER A 57 8.54 7.01 6.30
CA SER A 57 9.50 7.90 5.65
C SER A 57 8.76 8.83 4.70
N PHE A 58 9.05 10.12 4.76
CA PHE A 58 8.47 11.12 3.86
C PHE A 58 9.43 11.47 2.75
N ASN A 59 8.92 11.66 1.54
CA ASN A 59 9.69 12.18 0.44
C ASN A 59 9.77 13.72 0.55
N ARG A 60 10.99 14.25 0.69
CA ARG A 60 11.28 15.68 0.68
C ARG A 60 12.26 15.94 -0.45
N ASP A 61 11.76 16.49 -1.55
CA ASP A 61 12.56 16.85 -2.73
C ASP A 61 13.41 15.69 -3.29
N GLY A 62 12.81 14.49 -3.36
CA GLY A 62 13.46 13.29 -3.86
C GLY A 62 14.30 12.54 -2.82
N GLN A 63 14.38 13.04 -1.59
CA GLN A 63 15.09 12.40 -0.49
C GLN A 63 14.11 11.80 0.52
N TRP A 64 14.32 10.53 0.85
CA TRP A 64 13.53 9.84 1.87
C TRP A 64 14.03 10.19 3.26
N GLN A 65 13.17 10.81 4.07
CA GLN A 65 13.44 11.16 5.45
C GLN A 65 12.57 10.29 6.36
N ARG A 66 13.21 9.34 7.04
CA ARG A 66 12.53 8.49 8.02
C ARG A 66 12.20 9.29 9.29
N ASP A 67 10.97 9.13 9.78
CA ASP A 67 10.66 9.55 11.13
C ASP A 67 11.33 8.61 12.13
N PRO A 68 12.09 9.14 13.12
CA PRO A 68 12.79 8.30 14.09
C PRO A 68 11.84 7.54 15.01
N ASN A 69 10.57 7.96 15.11
CA ASN A 69 9.60 7.32 15.99
C ASN A 69 8.82 6.25 15.24
N GLY A 70 8.73 5.08 15.87
CA GLY A 70 7.86 4.01 15.40
C GLY A 70 6.38 4.42 15.41
N LEU A 71 5.63 3.92 14.44
CA LEU A 71 4.18 4.04 14.41
C LEU A 71 3.52 2.97 15.28
N HIS A 72 2.48 3.38 15.98
CA HIS A 72 1.64 2.50 16.77
C HIS A 72 0.53 1.92 15.90
N LYS A 73 0.31 0.60 15.97
CA LYS A 73 -0.86 -0.02 15.34
C LYS A 73 -2.06 0.21 16.22
N ALA A 74 -2.97 1.07 15.75
CA ALA A 74 -4.09 1.53 16.56
C ALA A 74 -5.07 0.41 16.87
N THR A 75 -5.55 0.40 18.11
CA THR A 75 -6.67 -0.43 18.56
C THR A 75 -8.00 0.17 18.08
N SER A 76 -9.08 -0.62 18.11
CA SER A 76 -10.42 -0.12 17.74
C SER A 76 -10.85 1.09 18.57
N SER A 77 -10.52 1.12 19.87
CA SER A 77 -10.86 2.26 20.74
C SER A 77 -10.08 3.54 20.40
N GLU A 78 -8.85 3.41 19.90
CA GLU A 78 -8.06 4.54 19.40
C GLU A 78 -8.58 5.02 18.05
N ILE A 79 -8.97 4.11 17.16
CA ILE A 79 -9.62 4.43 15.89
C ILE A 79 -10.90 5.24 16.12
N SER A 80 -11.74 4.86 17.09
CA SER A 80 -12.98 5.58 17.43
C SER A 80 -12.76 7.04 17.86
N ARG A 81 -11.54 7.42 18.26
CA ARG A 81 -11.22 8.83 18.57
C ARG A 81 -11.11 9.69 17.30
N TYR A 82 -10.70 9.09 16.19
CA TYR A 82 -10.59 9.74 14.88
C TYR A 82 -11.88 9.60 14.08
N PHE A 83 -12.53 8.44 14.16
CA PHE A 83 -13.73 8.08 13.41
C PHE A 83 -14.83 7.67 14.38
N ARG A 84 -15.59 8.64 14.91
CA ARG A 84 -16.57 8.37 15.99
C ARG A 84 -17.59 7.31 15.60
N ASP A 85 -18.43 7.63 14.63
CA ASP A 85 -19.52 6.74 14.19
C ASP A 85 -19.05 5.74 13.12
N ASP A 86 -17.89 6.01 12.52
CA ASP A 86 -17.37 5.27 11.37
C ASP A 86 -16.22 4.31 11.72
N ALA A 87 -15.87 4.14 13.00
CA ALA A 87 -14.75 3.30 13.43
C ALA A 87 -14.82 1.87 12.88
N ALA A 88 -16.03 1.31 12.81
CA ALA A 88 -16.27 -0.04 12.31
C ALA A 88 -15.99 -0.20 10.81
N GLN A 89 -15.80 0.90 10.09
CA GLN A 89 -15.44 0.91 8.67
C GLN A 89 -13.92 0.93 8.44
N ILE A 90 -13.12 1.05 9.50
CA ILE A 90 -11.66 1.01 9.44
C ILE A 90 -11.21 -0.42 9.74
N ASP A 91 -10.51 -1.04 8.80
CA ASP A 91 -9.92 -2.38 8.97
C ASP A 91 -8.72 -2.32 9.92
N SER A 92 -7.80 -1.40 9.64
CA SER A 92 -6.56 -1.27 10.39
C SER A 92 -5.95 0.11 10.24
N ALA A 93 -5.11 0.52 11.20
CA ALA A 93 -4.50 1.83 11.18
C ALA A 93 -3.13 1.87 11.85
N LEU A 94 -2.28 2.76 11.36
CA LEU A 94 -1.04 3.18 12.00
C LEU A 94 -1.18 4.63 12.43
N ILE A 95 -0.80 4.96 13.65
CA ILE A 95 -0.82 6.33 14.16
C ILE A 95 0.50 6.69 14.83
N ARG A 96 0.87 7.95 14.74
CA ARG A 96 1.88 8.51 15.63
C ARG A 96 1.22 8.87 16.95
N MET A 97 1.73 8.34 18.05
CA MET A 97 1.16 8.59 19.38
C MET A 97 1.19 10.08 19.77
N ALA A 98 2.21 10.81 19.32
CA ALA A 98 2.31 12.26 19.47
C ALA A 98 1.38 13.06 18.53
N GLY A 99 0.59 12.40 17.68
CA GLY A 99 -0.25 13.02 16.65
C GLY A 99 0.51 13.41 15.38
N GLY A 100 -0.15 14.14 14.48
CA GLY A 100 0.47 14.69 13.26
C GLY A 100 0.68 13.70 12.10
N PHE A 101 0.57 12.40 12.34
CA PHE A 101 0.50 11.38 11.29
C PHE A 101 -0.43 10.23 11.67
N GLY A 102 -1.22 9.77 10.70
CA GLY A 102 -1.91 8.49 10.75
C GLY A 102 -2.22 7.97 9.35
N LEU A 103 -2.19 6.66 9.16
CA LEU A 103 -2.63 5.95 7.97
C LEU A 103 -3.78 5.02 8.37
N PHE A 104 -4.90 5.11 7.68
CA PHE A 104 -6.10 4.34 7.95
C PHE A 104 -6.45 3.55 6.69
N HIS A 105 -6.53 2.23 6.82
CA HIS A 105 -6.99 1.32 5.77
C HIS A 105 -8.46 0.98 6.03
N PHE A 106 -9.29 1.14 5.01
CA PHE A 106 -10.72 0.96 5.11
C PHE A 106 -11.13 -0.48 4.79
N ASN A 107 -12.24 -0.91 5.41
CA ASN A 107 -12.94 -2.11 4.98
C ASN A 107 -13.39 -1.96 3.53
N ARG A 108 -13.38 -3.06 2.76
CA ARG A 108 -13.94 -3.07 1.41
C ARG A 108 -15.41 -2.65 1.46
N GLY A 109 -15.78 -1.70 0.61
CA GLY A 109 -17.15 -1.16 0.56
C GLY A 109 -17.45 -0.10 1.62
N ALA A 110 -16.45 0.37 2.37
CA ALA A 110 -16.57 1.50 3.26
C ALA A 110 -17.13 2.74 2.55
N THR A 111 -18.03 3.46 3.22
CA THR A 111 -18.76 4.62 2.72
C THR A 111 -18.50 5.89 3.53
N LEU A 112 -17.36 5.96 4.23
CA LEU A 112 -16.99 7.12 5.05
C LEU A 112 -17.05 8.42 4.25
N LYS A 113 -17.55 9.47 4.90
CA LYS A 113 -17.50 10.82 4.34
C LYS A 113 -16.05 11.26 4.14
N GLY A 114 -15.72 11.71 2.94
CA GLY A 114 -14.37 12.16 2.58
C GLY A 114 -13.44 11.06 2.06
N LYS A 115 -13.86 9.79 2.10
CA LYS A 115 -13.19 8.71 1.37
C LYS A 115 -13.30 8.96 -0.14
N ALA A 116 -12.21 8.76 -0.87
CA ALA A 116 -12.26 8.72 -2.33
C ALA A 116 -12.84 7.39 -2.80
N SER A 117 -13.68 7.41 -3.84
CA SER A 117 -14.30 6.19 -4.39
C SER A 117 -13.27 5.18 -4.91
N ASP A 118 -12.10 5.66 -5.31
CA ASP A 118 -11.01 4.92 -5.92
C ASP A 118 -9.81 4.68 -4.97
N SER A 119 -9.98 4.94 -3.67
CA SER A 119 -8.97 4.59 -2.67
C SER A 119 -9.58 4.00 -1.40
N ASP A 120 -8.92 2.96 -0.89
CA ASP A 120 -9.22 2.33 0.40
C ASP A 120 -8.36 2.88 1.55
N TYR A 121 -7.72 4.04 1.36
CA TYR A 121 -6.87 4.66 2.36
C TYR A 121 -7.17 6.13 2.58
N MET A 122 -6.95 6.57 3.82
CA MET A 122 -6.87 7.97 4.20
C MET A 122 -5.67 8.17 5.10
N ALA A 123 -5.01 9.32 4.98
CA ALA A 123 -3.97 9.73 5.90
C ALA A 123 -4.35 11.01 6.63
N LEU A 124 -3.97 11.08 7.90
CA LEU A 124 -3.82 12.32 8.65
C LEU A 124 -2.36 12.76 8.52
N MET A 125 -2.14 14.00 8.09
CA MET A 125 -0.83 14.64 7.99
C MET A 125 -0.92 16.04 8.59
N LEU A 126 0.22 16.71 8.81
CA LEU A 126 0.27 18.09 9.32
C LEU A 126 -0.56 19.09 8.50
N ILE A 127 -0.71 18.84 7.20
CA ILE A 127 -1.46 19.72 6.28
C ILE A 127 -2.96 19.41 6.23
N GLY A 128 -3.43 18.40 6.97
CA GLY A 128 -4.83 17.98 6.99
C GLY A 128 -5.01 16.47 6.84
N ALA A 129 -6.27 16.04 6.72
CA ALA A 129 -6.62 14.65 6.48
C ALA A 129 -7.31 14.49 5.13
N GLY A 130 -6.97 13.43 4.40
CA GLY A 130 -7.50 13.21 3.07
C GLY A 130 -7.14 11.84 2.48
N PRO A 131 -7.77 11.47 1.35
CA PRO A 131 -7.49 10.22 0.68
C PRO A 131 -6.03 10.15 0.25
N VAL A 132 -5.45 8.97 0.37
CA VAL A 132 -4.12 8.65 -0.16
C VAL A 132 -4.21 7.38 -0.97
N TYR A 133 -3.29 7.18 -1.90
CA TYR A 133 -3.36 6.11 -2.89
C TYR A 133 -2.15 5.23 -2.73
N ALA A 134 -2.36 3.92 -2.61
CA ALA A 134 -1.26 2.96 -2.70
C ALA A 134 -0.66 3.04 -4.12
N VAL A 135 0.63 3.32 -4.20
CA VAL A 135 1.38 3.46 -5.46
C VAL A 135 2.61 2.58 -5.42
N LYS A 136 3.18 2.30 -6.61
CA LYS A 136 4.42 1.54 -6.69
C LYS A 136 5.53 2.29 -5.94
N CYS A 137 6.31 1.57 -5.14
CA CYS A 137 7.56 2.08 -4.59
C CYS A 137 8.62 2.12 -5.70
N ASP A 138 9.33 3.24 -5.80
CA ASP A 138 10.47 3.40 -6.72
C ASP A 138 11.74 2.71 -6.18
#